data_AF-W0RK57-F1
#
_entry.id   AF-W0RK57-F1
#
_cell.length_a   1.000
_cell.length_b   1.000
_cell.length_c   1.000
_cell.angle_alpha   90.00
_cell.angle_beta   90.00
_cell.angle_gamma   90.00
#
_symmetry.space_group_name_H-M   'P 1'
#
loop_
_entity.id
_entity.type
_entity.pdbx_description
1 polymer ?
#
loop_
_entity_poly.entity_id
_entity_poly.type
_entity_poly.pdbx_seq_one_letter_code
_entity_poly.pdbx_strand_id
1 'polypeptide(L)'
;MTWLRYFQAPWLLVLAIVLPLAALALAYVWARRRRARVTRLGAEPLVSRLAPSISGTGARWRALRLGGAVLFGAIALAGPRWGNERSEMQSSGVDVVLALDASLSMLATDERPDRLTRMKQEVRRLRAMTPGDRVALLAFAGRSYILTPLTTDEGAIDLFLDNLDPSVVGQAGSSLARAIRQGTELLQSTRGRGGDRAIVVMSDGEAFEAEDDVREAARQAADAGIIVVTVGFGTAQGTTIPVHEGNTTTLKRDESGNVVVTHYVPDLLRAAAEMGRGTFIPAEATDKAARVRAALGNLRAQRRAVAAGNDLTPRFQLFVAPALLLVLLDAWLSTRRRASRREAPAAARAAALLLFALLPMLSGCTRRELDDDALGLYQHGDFPRALAAYRERVKAGGTPRAVYNFGTALLAADSAEPARDALDRARQAPDTGVRWRAQFNLGLLHLRRGLETKGDGATEDLDAALALYKQVLLAHPADSDAKWNYELALHKKKQQSGGGGGGGGGGGQGAPPQAQPQPRPAGGLGERQAEELLNAAARDERDVQGKKQKQNQPPPPPGGKDW
;
A
#
# COMPACT_ATOMS: atom_id res chain seq x y z
N MET A 1 5.31 31.17 -16.97
CA MET A 1 5.16 29.85 -17.64
C MET A 1 4.47 28.79 -16.75
N THR A 2 3.66 29.20 -15.78
CA THR A 2 2.98 28.32 -14.81
C THR A 2 1.79 27.56 -15.40
N TRP A 3 1.16 28.08 -16.45
CA TRP A 3 -0.04 27.50 -17.06
C TRP A 3 0.21 26.26 -17.93
N LEU A 4 1.45 26.06 -18.38
CA LEU A 4 1.84 24.89 -19.20
C LEU A 4 1.68 23.56 -18.43
N ARG A 5 1.70 23.61 -17.09
CA ARG A 5 1.49 22.46 -16.20
C ARG A 5 0.08 21.88 -16.27
N TYR A 6 -0.90 22.65 -16.74
CA TYR A 6 -2.29 22.21 -16.92
C TYR A 6 -2.55 21.51 -18.25
N PHE A 7 -1.50 21.22 -19.04
CA PHE A 7 -1.60 20.49 -20.30
C PHE A 7 -0.64 19.32 -20.29
N GLN A 8 -1.11 18.16 -20.77
CA GLN A 8 -0.27 16.96 -20.91
C GLN A 8 0.88 17.17 -21.89
N ALA A 9 0.57 17.82 -23.00
CA ALA A 9 1.49 18.07 -24.10
C ALA A 9 1.33 19.53 -24.54
N PRO A 10 1.94 20.48 -23.81
CA PRO A 10 1.75 21.90 -24.07
C PRO A 10 2.23 22.33 -25.46
N TRP A 11 3.21 21.61 -26.03
CA TRP A 11 3.71 21.84 -27.38
C TRP A 11 2.64 21.63 -28.47
N LEU A 12 1.59 20.84 -28.20
CA LEU A 12 0.45 20.66 -29.11
C LEU A 12 -0.46 21.89 -29.20
N LEU A 13 -0.33 22.88 -28.31
CA LEU A 13 -1.11 24.12 -28.42
C LEU A 13 -0.72 24.96 -29.62
N VAL A 14 0.53 24.83 -30.10
CA VAL A 14 0.95 25.44 -31.38
C VAL A 14 0.12 24.86 -32.53
N LEU A 15 -0.13 23.55 -32.51
CA LEU A 15 -0.98 22.87 -33.50
C LEU A 15 -2.43 23.37 -33.44
N ALA A 16 -2.92 23.72 -32.25
CA ALA A 16 -4.25 24.32 -32.06
C ALA A 16 -4.39 25.70 -32.69
N ILE A 17 -3.30 26.43 -32.95
CA ILE A 17 -3.32 27.71 -33.68
C ILE A 17 -3.10 27.48 -35.18
N VAL A 18 -2.15 26.62 -35.54
CA VAL A 18 -1.75 26.40 -36.94
C VAL A 18 -2.83 25.67 -37.75
N LEU A 19 -3.45 24.62 -37.21
CA LEU A 19 -4.46 23.84 -37.94
C LEU A 19 -5.73 24.64 -38.31
N PRO A 20 -6.36 25.43 -37.41
CA PRO A 20 -7.53 26.22 -37.80
C PRO A 20 -7.17 27.34 -38.79
N LEU A 21 -5.99 27.96 -38.66
CA LEU A 21 -5.52 28.95 -39.65
C LEU A 21 -5.31 28.31 -41.02
N ALA A 22 -4.70 27.13 -41.08
CA ALA A 22 -4.54 26.37 -42.33
C ALA A 22 -5.90 25.98 -42.92
N ALA A 23 -6.85 25.53 -42.11
CA ALA A 23 -8.21 25.21 -42.55
C ALA A 23 -8.96 26.45 -43.09
N LEU A 24 -8.84 27.60 -42.43
CA LEU A 24 -9.41 28.87 -42.88
C LEU A 24 -8.75 29.36 -44.18
N ALA A 25 -7.42 29.26 -44.29
CA ALA A 25 -6.67 29.63 -45.49
C ALA A 25 -7.05 28.75 -46.68
N LEU A 26 -7.12 27.43 -46.49
CA LEU A 26 -7.59 26.49 -47.51
C LEU A 26 -9.03 26.80 -47.93
N ALA A 27 -9.92 27.07 -46.99
CA ALA A 27 -11.31 27.46 -47.28
C ALA A 27 -11.39 28.77 -48.05
N TYR A 28 -10.55 29.77 -47.71
CA TYR A 28 -10.46 31.05 -48.41
C TYR A 28 -9.94 30.88 -49.84
N VAL A 29 -8.84 30.13 -50.03
CA VAL A 29 -8.27 29.83 -51.35
C VAL A 29 -9.28 29.07 -52.20
N TRP A 30 -9.99 28.09 -51.62
CA TRP A 30 -11.00 27.32 -52.33
C TRP A 30 -12.19 28.20 -52.74
N ALA A 31 -12.64 29.10 -51.88
CA ALA A 31 -13.68 30.09 -52.19
C ALA A 31 -13.23 31.05 -53.30
N ARG A 32 -11.98 31.55 -53.26
CA ARG A 32 -11.42 32.44 -54.28
C ARG A 32 -11.28 31.74 -55.64
N ARG A 33 -10.74 30.51 -55.67
CA ARG A 33 -10.64 29.68 -56.88
C ARG A 33 -12.02 29.33 -57.45
N ARG A 34 -13.02 29.11 -56.59
CA ARG A 34 -14.40 28.87 -57.02
C ARG A 34 -14.99 30.12 -57.67
N ARG A 35 -14.83 31.30 -57.07
CA ARG A 35 -15.25 32.59 -57.66
C ARG A 35 -14.54 32.86 -59.00
N ALA A 36 -13.24 32.60 -59.09
CA ALA A 36 -12.47 32.76 -60.32
C ALA A 36 -12.91 31.80 -61.44
N ARG A 37 -13.36 30.57 -61.11
CA ARG A 37 -13.94 29.64 -62.09
C ARG A 37 -15.35 30.04 -62.53
N VAL A 38 -16.14 30.57 -61.61
CA VAL A 38 -17.52 31.02 -61.85
C VAL A 38 -17.55 32.27 -62.74
N THR A 39 -16.62 33.21 -62.55
CA THR A 39 -16.45 34.40 -63.40
C THR A 39 -15.98 34.08 -64.81
N ARG A 40 -15.32 32.92 -65.03
CA ARG A 40 -14.99 32.42 -66.38
C ARG A 40 -16.17 31.80 -67.13
N LEU A 41 -17.30 31.53 -66.45
CA LEU A 41 -18.48 30.87 -67.03
C LEU A 41 -19.57 31.85 -67.52
N GLY A 42 -19.43 33.16 -67.27
CA GLY A 42 -20.36 34.19 -67.77
C GLY A 42 -20.44 35.44 -66.87
N ALA A 43 -21.20 36.44 -67.33
CA ALA A 43 -21.41 37.71 -66.60
C ALA A 43 -22.14 37.50 -65.26
N GLU A 44 -21.69 38.23 -64.23
CA GLU A 44 -22.09 38.12 -62.81
C GLU A 44 -23.63 38.06 -62.53
N PRO A 45 -24.49 38.79 -63.27
CA PRO A 45 -25.94 38.77 -63.06
C PRO A 45 -26.63 37.47 -63.52
N LEU A 46 -26.10 36.80 -64.54
CA LEU A 46 -26.69 35.54 -65.06
C LEU A 46 -26.34 34.36 -64.16
N VAL A 47 -25.10 34.30 -63.70
CA VAL A 47 -24.61 33.16 -62.90
C VAL A 47 -25.21 33.15 -61.49
N SER A 48 -25.53 34.32 -60.93
CA SER A 48 -26.22 34.44 -59.64
C SER A 48 -27.69 33.99 -59.69
N ARG A 49 -28.36 34.06 -60.86
CA ARG A 49 -29.73 33.55 -61.07
C ARG A 49 -29.79 32.04 -61.31
N LEU A 50 -28.81 31.47 -62.00
CA LEU A 50 -28.73 30.03 -62.28
C LEU A 50 -28.16 29.20 -61.10
N ALA A 51 -27.39 29.82 -60.21
CA ALA A 51 -26.79 29.15 -59.05
C ALA A 51 -26.79 30.04 -57.77
N PRO A 52 -27.95 30.27 -57.13
CA PRO A 52 -28.07 31.09 -55.92
C PRO A 52 -27.30 30.55 -54.69
N SER A 53 -26.82 29.31 -54.74
CA SER A 53 -26.00 28.68 -53.68
C SER A 53 -24.54 29.17 -53.62
N ILE A 54 -24.16 30.14 -54.46
CA ILE A 54 -22.81 30.73 -54.54
C ILE A 54 -22.62 31.89 -53.53
N SER A 55 -23.66 32.27 -52.76
CA SER A 55 -23.55 33.30 -51.72
C SER A 55 -22.43 33.00 -50.71
N GLY A 56 -21.44 33.90 -50.64
CA GLY A 56 -20.19 33.68 -49.91
C GLY A 56 -20.35 33.52 -48.40
N THR A 57 -21.47 33.94 -47.84
CA THR A 57 -21.84 33.81 -46.42
C THR A 57 -21.90 32.35 -45.98
N GLY A 58 -22.42 31.44 -46.82
CA GLY A 58 -22.49 30.01 -46.48
C GLY A 58 -21.13 29.33 -46.34
N ALA A 59 -20.18 29.71 -47.21
CA ALA A 59 -18.82 29.19 -47.18
C ALA A 59 -18.03 29.72 -45.97
N ARG A 60 -18.22 31.00 -45.62
CA ARG A 60 -17.61 31.61 -44.41
C ARG A 60 -18.07 30.92 -43.13
N TRP A 61 -19.38 30.71 -42.95
CA TRP A 61 -19.92 30.02 -41.77
C TRP A 61 -19.49 28.55 -41.70
N ARG A 62 -19.33 27.86 -42.84
CA ARG A 62 -18.76 26.51 -42.89
C ARG A 62 -17.29 26.49 -42.47
N ALA A 63 -16.49 27.42 -42.99
CA ALA A 63 -15.08 27.55 -42.63
C ALA A 63 -14.91 27.85 -41.14
N LEU A 64 -15.77 28.69 -40.57
CA LEU A 64 -15.76 29.01 -39.14
C LEU A 64 -16.14 27.79 -38.27
N ARG A 65 -17.16 27.01 -38.65
CA ARG A 65 -17.53 25.78 -37.92
C ARG A 65 -16.43 24.72 -37.96
N LEU A 66 -15.87 24.45 -39.14
CA LEU A 66 -14.79 23.47 -39.29
C LEU A 66 -13.50 23.94 -38.61
N GLY A 67 -13.16 25.23 -38.72
CA GLY A 67 -12.03 25.83 -38.01
C GLY A 67 -12.21 25.74 -36.49
N GLY A 68 -13.42 26.03 -35.98
CA GLY A 68 -13.77 25.86 -34.57
C GLY A 68 -13.66 24.41 -34.10
N ALA A 69 -14.13 23.45 -34.89
CA ALA A 69 -14.03 22.03 -34.57
C ALA A 69 -12.56 21.56 -34.45
N VAL A 70 -11.72 22.00 -35.39
CA VAL A 70 -10.28 21.70 -35.39
C VAL A 70 -9.57 22.37 -34.21
N LEU A 71 -9.93 23.61 -33.88
CA LEU A 71 -9.40 24.32 -32.71
C LEU A 71 -9.72 23.56 -31.41
N PHE A 72 -10.99 23.25 -31.17
CA PHE A 72 -11.42 22.53 -29.96
C PHE A 72 -10.83 21.11 -29.90
N GLY A 73 -10.75 20.40 -31.02
CA GLY A 73 -10.11 19.09 -31.10
C GLY A 73 -8.62 19.13 -30.79
N ALA A 74 -7.90 20.16 -31.27
CA ALA A 74 -6.49 20.34 -30.98
C ALA A 74 -6.23 20.72 -29.51
N ILE A 75 -7.10 21.54 -28.91
CA ILE A 75 -7.06 21.82 -27.46
C ILE A 75 -7.30 20.53 -26.67
N ALA A 76 -8.27 19.70 -27.07
CA ALA A 76 -8.50 18.40 -26.43
C ALA A 76 -7.26 17.48 -26.50
N LEU A 77 -6.58 17.44 -27.65
CA LEU A 77 -5.35 16.67 -27.86
C LEU A 77 -4.18 17.17 -27.00
N ALA A 78 -4.13 18.46 -26.69
CA ALA A 78 -3.13 19.00 -25.75
C ALA A 78 -3.34 18.49 -24.31
N GLY A 79 -4.47 17.83 -24.02
CA GLY A 79 -4.76 17.16 -22.77
C GLY A 79 -4.92 18.13 -21.60
N PRO A 80 -5.92 19.04 -21.65
CA PRO A 80 -6.18 19.97 -20.56
C PRO A 80 -6.59 19.19 -19.32
N ARG A 81 -5.96 19.53 -18.20
CA ARG A 81 -6.12 18.87 -16.91
C ARG A 81 -6.25 19.92 -15.81
N TRP A 82 -7.28 19.81 -14.99
CA TRP A 82 -7.49 20.71 -13.86
C TRP A 82 -8.51 20.12 -12.88
N GLY A 83 -8.49 20.63 -11.66
CA GLY A 83 -9.25 20.06 -10.57
C GLY A 83 -8.46 18.91 -9.96
N ASN A 84 -8.29 18.99 -8.65
CA ASN A 84 -7.75 17.90 -7.87
C ASN A 84 -8.89 16.89 -7.74
N GLU A 85 -8.70 15.68 -8.25
CA GLU A 85 -9.23 14.57 -7.47
C GLU A 85 -8.55 14.73 -6.12
N ARG A 86 -9.34 14.99 -5.08
CA ARG A 86 -8.87 14.59 -3.77
C ARG A 86 -8.80 13.07 -3.88
N SER A 87 -7.69 12.57 -4.42
CA SER A 87 -7.25 11.27 -4.01
C SER A 87 -7.15 11.45 -2.51
N GLU A 88 -8.16 10.94 -1.80
CA GLU A 88 -8.02 10.50 -0.43
C GLU A 88 -7.01 9.34 -0.48
N MET A 89 -5.80 9.65 -0.97
CA MET A 89 -4.65 8.82 -0.84
C MET A 89 -4.51 8.78 0.67
N GLN A 90 -4.94 7.63 1.20
CA GLN A 90 -4.92 7.26 2.60
C GLN A 90 -3.76 8.00 3.26
N SER A 91 -4.03 8.64 4.39
CA SER A 91 -2.97 9.04 5.31
C SER A 91 -2.09 7.80 5.56
N SER A 92 -1.07 7.60 4.73
CA SER A 92 -0.10 6.54 4.92
C SER A 92 0.64 6.97 6.16
N GLY A 93 0.46 6.19 7.23
CA GLY A 93 1.30 6.32 8.40
C GLY A 93 2.77 6.30 7.96
N VAL A 94 3.59 7.06 8.66
CA VAL A 94 5.04 7.02 8.47
C VAL A 94 5.52 5.70 9.04
N ASP A 95 6.39 5.01 8.31
CA ASP A 95 7.11 3.87 8.86
C ASP A 95 8.34 4.40 9.58
N VAL A 96 8.36 4.24 10.90
CA VAL A 96 9.40 4.78 11.76
C VAL A 96 10.15 3.64 12.43
N VAL A 97 11.47 3.62 12.31
CA VAL A 97 12.33 2.81 13.19
C VAL A 97 12.85 3.70 14.29
N LEU A 98 12.53 3.38 15.54
CA LEU A 98 13.15 4.01 16.71
C LEU A 98 14.37 3.19 17.11
N ALA A 99 15.56 3.73 16.83
CA ALA A 99 16.84 3.18 17.26
C ALA A 99 17.20 3.78 18.63
N LEU A 100 17.08 2.98 19.67
CA LEU A 100 17.21 3.36 21.08
C LEU A 100 18.56 2.90 21.62
N ASP A 101 19.36 3.83 22.13
CA ASP A 101 20.61 3.49 22.81
C ASP A 101 20.29 2.87 24.18
N ALA A 102 20.84 1.69 24.41
CA ALA A 102 20.72 0.93 25.65
C ALA A 102 22.11 0.53 26.17
N SER A 103 23.13 1.35 25.89
CA SER A 103 24.43 1.26 26.52
C SER A 103 24.39 1.68 28.00
N LEU A 104 25.45 1.36 28.74
CA LEU A 104 25.52 1.67 30.18
C LEU A 104 25.50 3.18 30.47
N SER A 105 25.99 4.03 29.55
CA SER A 105 25.96 5.49 29.73
C SER A 105 24.56 6.04 29.82
N MET A 106 23.56 5.34 29.27
CA MET A 106 22.15 5.72 29.37
C MET A 106 21.55 5.53 30.78
N LEU A 107 22.27 4.89 31.72
CA LEU A 107 21.88 4.82 33.13
C LEU A 107 22.33 6.05 33.94
N ALA A 108 23.06 6.98 33.31
CA ALA A 108 23.41 8.27 33.89
C ALA A 108 22.17 9.07 34.34
N THR A 109 22.31 9.78 35.46
CA THR A 109 21.20 10.47 36.14
C THR A 109 21.21 12.00 35.97
N ASP A 110 21.99 12.51 35.01
CA ASP A 110 21.98 13.92 34.62
C ASP A 110 20.65 14.35 33.98
N GLU A 111 19.91 13.41 33.40
CA GLU A 111 18.49 13.54 33.13
C GLU A 111 17.67 12.66 34.08
N ARG A 112 16.85 13.26 34.98
CA ARG A 112 16.09 12.48 35.98
C ARG A 112 14.93 11.69 35.36
N PRO A 113 14.68 10.43 35.75
CA PRO A 113 15.44 9.66 36.75
C PRO A 113 16.80 9.17 36.22
N ASP A 114 16.83 8.71 34.97
CA ASP A 114 18.02 8.44 34.17
C ASP A 114 17.73 8.69 32.68
N ARG A 115 18.78 8.80 31.85
CA ARG A 115 18.66 9.09 30.40
C ARG A 115 17.78 8.06 29.70
N LEU A 116 17.94 6.77 30.00
CA LEU A 116 17.18 5.66 29.40
C LEU A 116 15.68 5.79 29.68
N THR A 117 15.33 6.04 30.95
CA THR A 117 13.94 6.21 31.38
C THR A 117 13.33 7.46 30.78
N ARG A 118 14.11 8.55 30.65
CA ARG A 118 13.65 9.74 29.93
C ARG A 118 13.42 9.48 28.44
N MET A 119 14.32 8.75 27.79
CA MET A 119 14.14 8.33 26.41
C MET A 119 12.87 7.48 26.24
N LYS A 120 12.63 6.49 27.10
CA LYS A 120 11.39 5.67 27.08
C LYS A 120 10.13 6.53 27.19
N GLN A 121 10.14 7.54 28.07
CA GLN A 121 9.02 8.48 28.22
C GLN A 121 8.79 9.32 26.95
N GLU A 122 9.86 9.80 26.31
CA GLU A 122 9.75 10.55 25.05
C GLU A 122 9.24 9.66 23.91
N VAL A 123 9.61 8.38 23.87
CA VAL A 123 9.05 7.41 22.92
C VAL A 123 7.53 7.23 23.13
N ARG A 124 7.09 7.06 24.38
CA ARG A 124 5.66 6.95 24.72
C ARG A 124 4.88 8.20 24.31
N ARG A 125 5.43 9.39 24.62
CA ARG A 125 4.83 10.67 24.21
C ARG A 125 4.75 10.78 22.69
N LEU A 126 5.80 10.40 21.97
CA LEU A 126 5.81 10.38 20.50
C LEU A 126 4.70 9.47 19.98
N ARG A 127 4.60 8.23 20.50
CA ARG A 127 3.60 7.24 20.10
C ARG A 127 2.17 7.74 20.29
N ALA A 128 1.88 8.32 21.45
CA ALA A 128 0.57 8.89 21.77
C ALA A 128 0.17 10.02 20.81
N MET A 129 1.14 10.78 20.28
CA MET A 129 0.91 11.84 19.30
C MET A 129 0.78 11.34 17.85
N THR A 130 1.15 10.08 17.57
CA THR A 130 1.19 9.50 16.22
C THR A 130 0.54 8.10 16.16
N PRO A 131 -0.75 7.94 16.51
CA PRO A 131 -1.39 6.63 16.60
C PRO A 131 -1.48 5.88 15.26
N GLY A 132 -1.51 6.60 14.13
CA GLY A 132 -1.59 6.02 12.78
C GLY A 132 -0.25 5.57 12.19
N ASP A 133 0.88 5.88 12.83
CA ASP A 133 2.20 5.54 12.30
C ASP A 133 2.59 4.11 12.66
N ARG A 134 3.37 3.43 11.81
CA ARG A 134 3.92 2.12 12.14
C ARG A 134 5.30 2.32 12.72
N VAL A 135 5.54 1.76 13.89
CA VAL A 135 6.78 1.94 14.63
C VAL A 135 7.43 0.59 14.85
N ALA A 136 8.71 0.49 14.53
CA ALA A 136 9.59 -0.59 14.94
C ALA A 136 10.52 -0.08 16.03
N LEU A 137 10.85 -0.94 17.00
CA LEU A 137 11.86 -0.62 18.02
C LEU A 137 13.11 -1.44 17.74
N LEU A 138 14.24 -0.74 17.70
CA LEU A 138 15.57 -1.30 17.61
C LEU A 138 16.33 -0.81 18.84
N ALA A 139 16.91 -1.71 19.62
CA ALA A 139 17.83 -1.35 20.69
C ALA A 139 19.25 -1.55 20.22
N PHE A 140 20.15 -0.65 20.61
CA PHE A 140 21.56 -0.80 20.29
C PHE A 140 22.48 -0.40 21.44
N ALA A 141 23.65 -1.05 21.46
CA ALA A 141 24.82 -0.75 22.26
C ALA A 141 26.03 -1.20 21.43
N GLY A 142 26.86 -2.12 21.91
CA GLY A 142 27.92 -2.75 21.11
C GLY A 142 27.41 -3.64 19.97
N ARG A 143 26.11 -3.95 19.93
CA ARG A 143 25.38 -4.58 18.81
C ARG A 143 23.99 -3.94 18.72
N SER A 144 23.31 -4.17 17.61
CA SER A 144 21.94 -3.72 17.38
C SER A 144 20.99 -4.91 17.24
N TYR A 145 19.82 -4.80 17.87
CA TYR A 145 18.79 -5.84 17.91
C TYR A 145 17.42 -5.23 17.62
N ILE A 146 16.64 -5.88 16.76
CA ILE A 146 15.25 -5.51 16.52
C ILE A 146 14.42 -6.11 17.66
N LEU A 147 13.82 -5.26 18.49
CA LEU A 147 12.94 -5.68 19.58
C LEU A 147 11.54 -5.97 19.07
N THR A 148 11.02 -5.09 18.22
CA THR A 148 9.73 -5.27 17.56
C THR A 148 9.81 -4.82 16.10
N PRO A 149 9.24 -5.59 15.15
CA PRO A 149 9.05 -5.13 13.78
C PRO A 149 8.05 -3.97 13.71
N LEU A 150 7.85 -3.41 12.52
CA LEU A 150 6.89 -2.32 12.30
C LEU A 150 5.48 -2.73 12.74
N THR A 151 4.95 -2.04 13.73
CA THR A 151 3.60 -2.26 14.26
C THR A 151 2.89 -0.96 14.61
N THR A 152 1.56 -0.96 14.57
CA THR A 152 0.73 0.12 15.13
C THR A 152 0.27 -0.19 16.56
N ASP A 153 0.59 -1.37 17.08
CA ASP A 153 0.19 -1.82 18.42
C ASP A 153 1.02 -1.11 19.49
N GLU A 154 0.38 -0.18 20.20
CA GLU A 154 0.98 0.57 21.30
C GLU A 154 1.32 -0.34 22.49
N GLY A 155 0.48 -1.34 22.79
CA GLY A 155 0.71 -2.26 23.90
C GLY A 155 1.93 -3.15 23.66
N ALA A 156 2.16 -3.58 22.42
CA ALA A 156 3.37 -4.31 22.07
C ALA A 156 4.63 -3.45 22.24
N ILE A 157 4.60 -2.20 21.76
CA ILE A 157 5.70 -1.24 21.90
C ILE A 157 6.00 -0.99 23.39
N ASP A 158 4.97 -0.74 24.21
CA ASP A 158 5.12 -0.50 25.63
C ASP A 158 5.73 -1.70 26.37
N LEU A 159 5.30 -2.92 26.05
CA LEU A 159 5.86 -4.14 26.63
C LEU A 159 7.37 -4.25 26.36
N PHE A 160 7.82 -3.97 25.13
CA PHE A 160 9.25 -4.01 24.79
C PHE A 160 10.04 -2.84 25.41
N LEU A 161 9.44 -1.65 25.53
CA LEU A 161 10.07 -0.51 26.20
C LEU A 161 10.24 -0.75 27.70
N ASP A 162 9.25 -1.36 28.37
CA ASP A 162 9.34 -1.67 29.80
C ASP A 162 10.50 -2.64 30.08
N ASN A 163 10.66 -3.65 29.22
CA ASN A 163 11.72 -4.66 29.34
C ASN A 163 13.08 -4.24 28.74
N LEU A 164 13.18 -3.04 28.17
CA LEU A 164 14.45 -2.55 27.61
C LEU A 164 15.41 -2.19 28.75
N ASP A 165 16.42 -3.03 28.96
CA ASP A 165 17.45 -2.84 29.98
C ASP A 165 18.85 -3.06 29.37
N PRO A 166 19.87 -2.27 29.74
CA PRO A 166 21.24 -2.43 29.23
C PRO A 166 21.84 -3.83 29.45
N SER A 167 21.42 -4.53 30.50
CA SER A 167 21.86 -5.91 30.78
C SER A 167 21.40 -6.92 29.70
N VAL A 168 20.32 -6.63 28.98
CA VAL A 168 19.73 -7.51 27.95
C VAL A 168 20.51 -7.43 26.63
N VAL A 169 21.19 -6.31 26.35
CA VAL A 169 21.89 -6.08 25.07
C VAL A 169 23.23 -6.82 25.00
N GLY A 170 23.76 -7.29 26.14
CA GLY A 170 24.82 -8.29 26.27
C GLY A 170 26.23 -7.90 25.81
N GLN A 171 26.37 -6.82 25.03
CA GLN A 171 27.66 -6.30 24.56
C GLN A 171 27.79 -4.80 24.85
N ALA A 172 28.83 -4.45 25.61
CA ALA A 172 29.21 -3.08 25.91
C ALA A 172 29.67 -2.31 24.65
N GLY A 173 29.54 -0.99 24.70
CA GLY A 173 29.83 -0.06 23.60
C GLY A 173 28.55 0.58 23.05
N SER A 174 28.71 1.43 22.03
CA SER A 174 27.62 2.02 21.26
C SER A 174 27.99 1.95 19.77
N SER A 175 27.05 1.53 18.92
CA SER A 175 27.26 1.36 17.47
C SER A 175 26.11 1.95 16.66
N LEU A 176 26.16 3.27 16.51
CA LEU A 176 25.26 4.11 15.75
C LEU A 176 25.19 3.72 14.28
N ALA A 177 26.33 3.48 13.62
CA ALA A 177 26.36 3.15 12.20
C ALA A 177 25.64 1.82 11.91
N ARG A 178 25.79 0.82 12.80
CA ARG A 178 25.08 -0.46 12.68
C ARG A 178 23.59 -0.33 12.94
N ALA A 179 23.19 0.47 13.93
CA ALA A 179 21.78 0.74 14.20
C ALA A 179 21.09 1.39 12.98
N ILE A 180 21.74 2.37 12.35
CA ILE A 180 21.22 3.01 11.13
C ILE A 180 21.12 2.02 9.97
N ARG A 181 22.15 1.19 9.73
CA ARG A 181 22.12 0.17 8.67
C ARG A 181 21.01 -0.85 8.88
N GLN A 182 20.88 -1.40 10.09
CA GLN A 182 19.84 -2.38 10.39
C GLN A 182 18.44 -1.76 10.33
N GLY A 183 18.26 -0.52 10.79
CA GLY A 183 17.01 0.21 10.61
C GLY A 183 16.67 0.44 9.14
N THR A 184 17.68 0.72 8.31
CA THR A 184 17.54 0.87 6.86
C THR A 184 17.07 -0.44 6.22
N GLU A 185 17.71 -1.56 6.55
CA GLU A 185 17.33 -2.89 6.07
C GLU A 185 15.91 -3.28 6.49
N LEU A 186 15.51 -2.98 7.73
CA LEU A 186 14.16 -3.25 8.23
C LEU A 186 13.09 -2.44 7.44
N LEU A 187 13.37 -1.16 7.17
CA LEU A 187 12.46 -0.31 6.38
C LEU A 187 12.42 -0.70 4.90
N GLN A 188 13.54 -1.18 4.34
CA GLN A 188 13.60 -1.64 2.94
C GLN A 188 12.93 -3.00 2.73
N SER A 189 13.08 -3.93 3.68
CA SER A 189 12.47 -5.27 3.62
C SER A 189 10.94 -5.22 3.69
N THR A 190 10.39 -4.14 4.24
CA THR A 190 8.95 -3.91 4.31
C THR A 190 8.42 -3.49 2.93
N ARG A 191 7.98 -4.47 2.13
CA ARG A 191 7.22 -4.25 0.88
C ARG A 191 5.78 -3.87 1.20
N GLY A 192 5.58 -2.65 1.68
CA GLY A 192 4.26 -2.10 1.96
C GLY A 192 4.20 -0.63 1.59
N ARG A 193 3.28 -0.31 0.67
CA ARG A 193 2.68 0.99 0.29
C ARG A 193 3.60 2.21 0.47
N GLY A 194 3.96 2.88 -0.63
CA GLY A 194 4.88 4.04 -0.74
C GLY A 194 4.69 5.23 0.21
N GLY A 195 4.73 5.00 1.52
CA GLY A 195 4.68 5.97 2.61
C GLY A 195 6.06 6.53 2.92
N ASP A 196 6.06 7.60 3.70
CA ASP A 196 7.28 8.21 4.22
C ASP A 196 7.96 7.27 5.23
N ARG A 197 9.29 7.27 5.22
CA ARG A 197 10.11 6.38 6.06
C ARG A 197 11.14 7.18 6.81
N ALA A 198 11.32 6.89 8.09
CA ALA A 198 12.28 7.57 8.93
C ALA A 198 12.93 6.62 9.94
N ILE A 199 14.19 6.88 10.24
CA ILE A 199 14.89 6.32 11.38
C ILE A 199 15.04 7.45 12.40
N VAL A 200 14.62 7.22 13.64
CA VAL A 200 14.83 8.14 14.76
C VAL A 200 15.83 7.48 15.70
N VAL A 201 17.04 8.00 15.75
CA VAL A 201 18.08 7.58 16.69
C VAL A 201 17.94 8.38 17.98
N MET A 202 17.97 7.72 19.12
CA MET A 202 17.95 8.33 20.45
C MET A 202 19.16 7.84 21.25
N SER A 203 20.09 8.74 21.59
CA SER A 203 21.38 8.39 22.21
C SER A 203 22.02 9.61 22.87
N ASP A 204 23.00 9.40 23.74
CA ASP A 204 23.92 10.43 24.21
C ASP A 204 25.08 10.73 23.23
N GLY A 205 25.17 9.95 22.15
CA GLY A 205 26.16 10.15 21.08
C GLY A 205 27.58 9.75 21.45
N GLU A 206 27.79 9.17 22.64
CA GLU A 206 29.09 8.71 23.12
C GLU A 206 29.42 7.34 22.50
N ALA A 207 29.82 7.36 21.22
CA ALA A 207 30.19 6.17 20.48
C ALA A 207 31.68 6.18 20.08
N PHE A 208 32.30 5.00 20.11
CA PHE A 208 33.71 4.78 19.76
C PHE A 208 33.85 4.25 18.34
N GLU A 209 33.27 4.97 17.37
CA GLU A 209 33.30 4.59 15.95
C GLU A 209 33.71 5.76 15.06
N ALA A 210 34.24 5.47 13.88
CA ALA A 210 34.70 6.50 12.95
C ALA A 210 33.50 7.29 12.39
N GLU A 211 33.62 8.62 12.37
CA GLU A 211 32.55 9.49 11.84
C GLU A 211 32.16 9.13 10.40
N ASP A 212 33.13 8.74 9.57
CA ASP A 212 32.91 8.32 8.18
C ASP A 212 31.96 7.13 8.07
N ASP A 213 32.02 6.16 9.00
CA ASP A 213 31.14 4.99 9.00
C ASP A 213 29.69 5.37 9.29
N VAL A 214 29.50 6.34 10.19
CA VAL A 214 28.19 6.90 10.55
C VAL A 214 27.62 7.71 9.39
N ARG A 215 28.44 8.56 8.76
CA ARG A 215 28.07 9.35 7.58
C ARG A 215 27.66 8.47 6.41
N GLU A 216 28.39 7.38 6.18
CA GLU A 216 28.10 6.45 5.10
C GLU A 216 26.81 5.66 5.38
N ALA A 217 26.59 5.18 6.60
CA ALA A 217 25.33 4.54 7.00
C ALA A 217 24.12 5.48 6.80
N ALA A 218 24.26 6.74 7.21
CA ALA A 218 23.22 7.74 7.05
C ALA A 218 22.98 8.12 5.58
N ARG A 219 24.03 8.18 4.76
CA ARG A 219 23.91 8.38 3.30
C ARG A 219 23.14 7.24 2.65
N GLN A 220 23.44 6.00 3.00
CA GLN A 220 22.72 4.83 2.47
C GLN A 220 21.23 4.86 2.82
N ALA A 221 20.89 5.30 4.04
CA ALA A 221 19.50 5.54 4.43
C ALA A 221 18.84 6.62 3.54
N ALA A 222 19.52 7.75 3.35
CA ALA A 222 19.02 8.86 2.54
C ALA A 222 18.82 8.48 1.07
N ASP A 223 19.74 7.71 0.49
CA ASP A 223 19.67 7.21 -0.89
C ASP A 223 18.50 6.22 -1.07
N ALA A 224 18.13 5.50 -0.02
CA ALA A 224 16.94 4.67 0.04
C ALA A 224 15.63 5.47 0.28
N GLY A 225 15.72 6.80 0.37
CA GLY A 225 14.59 7.69 0.64
C GLY A 225 14.07 7.61 2.08
N ILE A 226 14.92 7.19 3.01
CA ILE A 226 14.68 7.13 4.45
C ILE A 226 15.43 8.30 5.09
N ILE A 227 14.75 9.14 5.86
CA ILE A 227 15.46 10.21 6.59
C ILE A 227 15.96 9.72 7.96
N VAL A 228 17.03 10.34 8.45
CA VAL A 228 17.58 10.06 9.78
C VAL A 228 17.38 11.26 10.70
N VAL A 229 16.52 11.11 11.70
CA VAL A 229 16.35 12.07 12.80
C VAL A 229 17.17 11.57 13.98
N THR A 230 17.89 12.46 14.65
CA THR A 230 18.68 12.09 15.84
C THR A 230 18.27 12.93 17.03
N VAL A 231 18.18 12.32 18.19
CA VAL A 231 17.77 12.93 19.45
C VAL A 231 18.85 12.68 20.50
N GLY A 232 19.40 13.77 21.03
CA GLY A 232 20.39 13.74 22.10
C GLY A 232 19.77 13.56 23.49
N PHE A 233 20.51 12.88 24.37
CA PHE A 233 20.22 12.79 25.81
C PHE A 233 21.49 13.01 26.62
N GLY A 234 21.35 13.61 27.81
CA GLY A 234 22.44 13.88 28.74
C GLY A 234 23.01 15.29 28.65
N THR A 235 24.16 15.48 29.31
CA THR A 235 24.80 16.77 29.51
C THR A 235 26.28 16.74 29.13
N ALA A 236 26.79 17.86 28.60
CA ALA A 236 28.19 17.97 28.17
C ALA A 236 29.16 18.02 29.37
N GLN A 237 28.69 18.37 30.57
CA GLN A 237 29.50 18.37 31.79
C GLN A 237 29.87 16.96 32.26
N GLY A 238 29.12 15.96 31.80
CA GLY A 238 29.30 14.56 32.15
C GLY A 238 28.83 14.20 33.56
N THR A 239 28.54 12.92 33.76
CA THR A 239 28.14 12.38 35.06
C THR A 239 28.59 10.93 35.22
N THR A 240 28.53 10.42 36.45
CA THR A 240 28.88 9.03 36.76
C THR A 240 27.72 8.08 36.47
N ILE A 241 28.04 6.84 36.11
CA ILE A 241 27.03 5.80 35.83
C ILE A 241 26.79 4.96 37.09
N PRO A 242 25.58 4.97 37.68
CA PRO A 242 25.22 4.06 38.75
C PRO A 242 24.99 2.63 38.23
N VAL A 243 25.52 1.64 38.93
CA VAL A 243 25.32 0.22 38.66
C VAL A 243 24.63 -0.41 39.87
N HIS A 244 23.53 -1.10 39.62
CA HIS A 244 22.75 -1.75 40.67
C HIS A 244 23.11 -3.24 40.71
N GLU A 245 23.77 -3.67 41.79
CA GLU A 245 24.09 -5.07 42.05
C GLU A 245 23.33 -5.54 43.29
N GLY A 246 22.23 -6.26 43.08
CA GLY A 246 21.34 -6.69 44.16
C GLY A 246 20.75 -5.48 44.90
N ASN A 247 21.11 -5.32 46.18
CA ASN A 247 20.62 -4.24 47.03
C ASN A 247 21.62 -3.08 47.19
N THR A 248 22.73 -3.08 46.44
CA THR A 248 23.79 -2.07 46.53
C THR A 248 23.93 -1.31 45.21
N THR A 249 23.95 0.02 45.28
CA THR A 249 24.27 0.88 44.13
C THR A 249 25.74 1.26 44.21
N THR A 250 26.54 0.80 43.25
CA THR A 250 27.94 1.19 43.08
C THR A 250 28.10 2.09 41.85
N LEU A 251 29.27 2.70 41.69
CA LEU A 251 29.58 3.46 40.48
C LEU A 251 30.32 2.56 39.49
N LYS A 252 30.02 2.71 38.20
CA LYS A 252 30.75 2.02 37.15
C LYS A 252 32.23 2.41 37.20
N ARG A 253 33.10 1.41 37.20
CA ARG A 253 34.56 1.58 37.14
C ARG A 253 35.12 0.95 35.86
N ASP A 254 36.22 1.51 35.39
CA ASP A 254 37.03 0.96 34.29
C ASP A 254 37.94 -0.19 34.78
N GLU A 255 38.71 -0.78 33.86
CA GLU A 255 39.66 -1.86 34.17
C GLU A 255 40.78 -1.42 35.13
N SER A 256 41.03 -0.11 35.23
CA SER A 256 42.03 0.48 36.13
C SER A 256 41.44 0.85 37.50
N GLY A 257 40.13 0.62 37.73
CA GLY A 257 39.43 0.93 38.97
C GLY A 257 38.98 2.39 39.11
N ASN A 258 39.17 3.23 38.09
CA ASN A 258 38.71 4.63 38.09
C ASN A 258 37.22 4.71 37.80
N VAL A 259 36.55 5.71 38.35
CA VAL A 259 35.11 5.93 38.10
C VAL A 259 34.92 6.44 36.67
N VAL A 260 34.01 5.80 35.92
CA VAL A 260 33.67 6.19 34.56
C VAL A 260 32.73 7.39 34.58
N VAL A 261 33.09 8.42 33.81
CA VAL A 261 32.26 9.62 33.57
C VAL A 261 31.83 9.63 32.11
N THR A 262 30.53 9.61 31.87
CA THR A 262 29.93 9.66 30.52
C THR A 262 29.52 11.08 30.17
N HIS A 263 29.75 11.49 28.92
CA HIS A 263 29.42 12.81 28.41
C HIS A 263 28.44 12.74 27.24
N TYR A 264 27.60 13.77 27.09
CA TYR A 264 26.84 13.96 25.86
C TYR A 264 27.76 14.48 24.74
N VAL A 265 27.86 13.73 23.63
CA VAL A 265 28.73 14.06 22.48
C VAL A 265 27.87 14.21 21.21
N PRO A 266 27.53 15.43 20.78
CA PRO A 266 26.53 15.63 19.73
C PRO A 266 27.04 15.39 18.30
N ASP A 267 28.36 15.33 18.08
CA ASP A 267 28.93 15.47 16.74
C ASP A 267 28.58 14.30 15.81
N LEU A 268 28.63 13.06 16.30
CA LEU A 268 28.22 11.88 15.53
C LEU A 268 26.72 11.90 15.20
N LEU A 269 25.88 12.33 16.16
CA LEU A 269 24.44 12.47 15.95
C LEU A 269 24.14 13.56 14.91
N ARG A 270 24.84 14.70 14.98
CA ARG A 270 24.71 15.78 14.00
C ARG A 270 25.12 15.32 12.61
N ALA A 271 26.26 14.66 12.48
CA ALA A 271 26.75 14.12 11.20
C ALA A 271 25.75 13.10 10.59
N ALA A 272 25.17 12.23 11.42
CA ALA A 272 24.15 11.28 10.98
C ALA A 272 22.88 11.97 10.47
N ALA A 273 22.36 12.96 11.18
CA ALA A 273 21.16 13.70 10.77
C ALA A 273 21.38 14.49 9.47
N GLU A 274 22.52 15.17 9.34
CA GLU A 274 22.88 15.94 8.15
C GLU A 274 23.00 15.05 6.91
N MET A 275 23.77 13.96 7.01
CA MET A 275 23.94 13.01 5.90
C MET A 275 22.66 12.25 5.58
N GLY A 276 21.84 11.96 6.59
CA GLY A 276 20.55 11.31 6.47
C GLY A 276 19.41 12.23 6.04
N ARG A 277 19.67 13.48 5.66
CA ARG A 277 18.67 14.49 5.26
C ARG A 277 17.52 14.67 6.27
N GLY A 278 17.79 14.49 7.55
CA GLY A 278 16.82 14.66 8.62
C GLY A 278 17.18 15.81 9.55
N THR A 279 16.76 15.70 10.80
CA THR A 279 16.87 16.78 11.79
C THR A 279 17.63 16.30 13.02
N PHE A 280 18.60 17.10 13.46
CA PHE A 280 19.27 16.92 14.74
C PHE A 280 18.49 17.66 15.84
N ILE A 281 18.12 16.94 16.90
CA ILE A 281 17.44 17.48 18.09
C ILE A 281 18.44 17.36 19.26
N PRO A 282 18.96 18.48 19.79
CA PRO A 282 19.95 18.45 20.87
C PRO A 282 19.37 18.01 22.21
N ALA A 283 20.22 17.59 23.15
CA ALA A 283 19.80 17.13 24.47
C ALA A 283 19.09 18.22 25.30
N GLU A 284 19.45 19.49 25.13
CA GLU A 284 18.83 20.62 25.83
C GLU A 284 17.44 20.96 25.28
N ALA A 285 17.03 20.33 24.16
CA ALA A 285 15.74 20.62 23.54
C ALA A 285 14.59 20.22 24.48
N THR A 286 13.69 21.18 24.67
CA THR A 286 12.38 20.95 25.29
C THR A 286 11.45 20.25 24.30
N ASP A 287 10.60 19.38 24.85
CA ASP A 287 9.56 18.65 24.13
C ASP A 287 10.08 17.89 22.89
N LYS A 288 11.03 16.97 23.12
CA LYS A 288 11.73 16.22 22.07
C LYS A 288 10.75 15.45 21.19
N ALA A 289 9.75 14.78 21.78
CA ALA A 289 8.72 14.05 21.06
C ALA A 289 7.95 14.93 20.06
N ALA A 290 7.59 16.16 20.44
CA ALA A 290 6.87 17.07 19.54
C ALA A 290 7.75 17.53 18.36
N ARG A 291 9.05 17.72 18.61
CA ARG A 291 10.04 18.05 17.57
C ARG A 291 10.27 16.89 16.61
N VAL A 292 10.35 15.65 17.11
CA VAL A 292 10.41 14.45 16.26
C VAL A 292 9.17 14.38 15.40
N ARG A 293 7.98 14.53 15.98
CA ARG A 293 6.70 14.57 15.23
C ARG A 293 6.70 15.64 14.14
N ALA A 294 7.22 16.84 14.44
CA ALA A 294 7.31 17.93 13.46
C ALA A 294 8.27 17.57 12.31
N ALA A 295 9.43 16.97 12.61
CA ALA A 295 10.37 16.48 11.60
C ALA A 295 9.72 15.43 10.68
N LEU A 296 9.00 14.46 11.26
CA LEU A 296 8.26 13.45 10.50
C LEU A 296 7.10 14.06 9.68
N GLY A 297 6.42 15.08 10.21
CA GLY A 297 5.34 15.78 9.52
C GLY A 297 5.78 16.55 8.27
N ASN A 298 6.98 17.13 8.28
CA ASN A 298 7.53 17.87 7.14
C ASN A 298 7.81 16.96 5.93
N LEU A 299 8.19 15.70 6.16
CA LEU A 299 8.33 14.69 5.10
C LEU A 299 7.02 14.51 4.33
N ARG A 300 5.93 14.34 5.08
CA ARG A 300 4.59 14.16 4.51
C ARG A 300 4.21 15.34 3.62
N ALA A 301 4.56 16.56 4.01
CA ALA A 301 4.23 17.76 3.25
C ALA A 301 5.04 17.84 1.94
N GLN A 302 6.35 17.57 1.99
CA GLN A 302 7.23 17.66 0.83
C GLN A 302 6.88 16.62 -0.24
N ARG A 303 6.67 15.35 0.13
CA ARG A 303 6.28 14.32 -0.85
C ARG A 303 4.86 14.54 -1.40
N ARG A 304 3.90 14.97 -0.58
CA ARG A 304 2.55 15.33 -1.05
C ARG A 304 2.57 16.46 -2.07
N ALA A 305 3.42 17.48 -1.88
CA ALA A 305 3.55 18.57 -2.84
C ALA A 305 4.10 18.09 -4.20
N VAL A 306 5.01 17.12 -4.20
CA VAL A 306 5.54 16.49 -5.43
C VAL A 306 4.49 15.61 -6.11
N ALA A 307 3.74 14.81 -5.34
CA ALA A 307 2.70 13.93 -5.87
C ALA A 307 1.48 14.71 -6.42
N ALA A 308 1.02 15.74 -5.69
CA ALA A 308 -0.11 16.59 -6.11
C ALA A 308 0.13 17.33 -7.43
N GLY A 309 1.39 17.49 -7.85
CA GLY A 309 1.72 18.03 -9.18
C GLY A 309 1.33 17.11 -10.34
N ASN A 310 1.15 15.81 -10.07
CA ASN A 310 0.86 14.79 -11.09
C ASN A 310 -0.62 14.36 -11.12
N ASP A 311 -1.39 14.61 -10.06
CA ASP A 311 -2.79 14.16 -9.89
C ASP A 311 -3.83 15.16 -10.40
N LEU A 312 -3.57 15.80 -11.53
CA LEU A 312 -4.55 16.66 -12.19
C LEU A 312 -5.50 15.82 -13.04
N THR A 313 -6.80 15.89 -12.76
CA THR A 313 -7.80 15.15 -13.53
C THR A 313 -7.85 15.61 -15.00
N PRO A 314 -7.75 14.70 -15.99
CA PRO A 314 -7.82 15.05 -17.39
C PRO A 314 -9.26 15.45 -17.79
N ARG A 315 -9.43 16.68 -18.29
CA ARG A 315 -10.74 17.27 -18.67
C ARG A 315 -10.87 17.56 -20.16
N PHE A 316 -10.20 16.78 -21.00
CA PHE A 316 -10.26 16.92 -22.46
C PHE A 316 -11.70 16.77 -23.02
N GLN A 317 -12.58 16.07 -22.29
CA GLN A 317 -13.99 15.86 -22.65
C GLN A 317 -14.74 17.17 -22.92
N LEU A 318 -14.46 18.22 -22.13
CA LEU A 318 -15.07 19.55 -22.28
C LEU A 318 -14.75 20.21 -23.63
N PHE A 319 -13.65 19.81 -24.27
CA PHE A 319 -13.24 20.33 -25.57
C PHE A 319 -13.57 19.37 -26.72
N VAL A 320 -13.62 18.05 -26.48
CA VAL A 320 -14.07 17.07 -27.48
C VAL A 320 -15.56 17.26 -27.79
N ALA A 321 -16.40 17.50 -26.79
CA ALA A 321 -17.85 17.68 -26.97
C ALA A 321 -18.21 18.81 -27.97
N PRO A 322 -17.74 20.06 -27.81
CA PRO A 322 -18.03 21.13 -28.78
C PRO A 322 -17.37 20.86 -30.14
N ALA A 323 -16.20 20.22 -30.20
CA ALA A 323 -15.57 19.84 -31.47
C ALA A 323 -16.46 18.89 -32.29
N LEU A 324 -16.97 17.82 -31.66
CA LEU A 324 -17.89 16.87 -32.28
C LEU A 324 -19.22 17.53 -32.66
N LEU A 325 -19.77 18.38 -31.79
CA LEU A 325 -21.02 19.08 -32.06
C LEU A 325 -20.92 19.99 -33.29
N LEU A 326 -19.80 20.70 -33.47
CA LEU A 326 -19.57 21.54 -34.65
C LEU A 326 -19.47 20.73 -35.96
N VAL A 327 -18.83 19.56 -35.91
CA VAL A 327 -18.76 18.63 -37.07
C VAL A 327 -20.14 18.08 -37.41
N LEU A 328 -20.91 17.66 -36.41
CA LEU A 328 -22.26 17.14 -36.60
C LEU A 328 -23.22 18.22 -37.12
N LEU A 329 -23.13 19.45 -36.59
CA LEU A 329 -23.89 20.60 -37.08
C LEU A 329 -23.54 20.94 -38.53
N ASP A 330 -22.27 20.88 -38.90
CA ASP A 330 -21.85 21.11 -40.27
C ASP A 330 -22.33 20.01 -41.22
N ALA A 331 -22.29 18.74 -40.80
CA ALA A 331 -22.86 17.63 -41.56
C ALA A 331 -24.37 17.81 -41.77
N TRP A 332 -25.12 18.19 -40.74
CA TRP A 332 -26.56 18.44 -40.81
C TRP A 332 -26.94 19.63 -41.71
N LEU A 333 -26.21 20.74 -41.62
CA LEU A 333 -26.43 21.90 -42.49
C LEU A 333 -26.01 21.64 -43.95
N SER A 334 -25.02 20.78 -44.17
CA SER A 334 -24.57 20.40 -45.51
C SER A 334 -25.59 19.52 -46.24
N THR A 335 -26.30 18.65 -45.52
CA THR A 335 -27.35 17.79 -46.09
C THR A 335 -28.61 18.58 -46.42
N ARG A 336 -29.02 19.54 -45.58
CA ARG A 336 -30.17 20.43 -45.87
C ARG A 336 -29.99 21.27 -47.14
N ARG A 337 -28.75 21.69 -47.47
CA ARG A 337 -28.47 22.44 -48.71
C ARG A 337 -28.55 21.58 -49.98
N ARG A 338 -28.41 20.25 -49.86
CA ARG A 338 -28.59 19.29 -50.98
C ARG A 338 -30.03 18.80 -51.12
N ALA A 339 -30.85 18.93 -50.08
CA ALA A 339 -32.23 18.43 -50.02
C ALA A 339 -33.26 19.26 -50.83
N SER A 340 -32.83 20.08 -51.80
CA SER A 340 -33.75 20.67 -52.79
C SER A 340 -34.18 19.67 -53.88
N ARG A 341 -33.64 18.44 -53.89
CA ARG A 341 -34.16 17.33 -54.71
C ARG A 341 -34.08 16.01 -53.93
N ARG A 342 -35.26 15.57 -53.47
CA ARG A 342 -35.60 14.27 -52.84
C ARG A 342 -35.10 14.07 -51.39
N GLU A 343 -35.90 13.27 -50.69
CA GLU A 343 -36.02 13.02 -49.24
C GLU A 343 -34.74 13.15 -48.39
N ALA A 344 -34.91 13.57 -47.13
CA ALA A 344 -33.81 13.73 -46.18
C ALA A 344 -32.92 12.46 -46.17
N PRO A 345 -31.65 12.53 -46.60
CA PRO A 345 -30.81 11.35 -46.75
C PRO A 345 -30.52 10.73 -45.38
N ALA A 346 -30.39 9.40 -45.35
CA ALA A 346 -30.11 8.60 -44.14
C ALA A 346 -29.01 9.18 -43.23
N ALA A 347 -28.04 9.90 -43.80
CA ALA A 347 -26.99 10.61 -43.07
C ALA A 347 -27.48 11.69 -42.09
N ALA A 348 -28.56 12.42 -42.41
CA ALA A 348 -29.12 13.45 -41.52
C ALA A 348 -29.86 12.83 -40.32
N ARG A 349 -30.52 11.68 -40.55
CA ARG A 349 -31.12 10.86 -39.49
C ARG A 349 -30.05 10.20 -38.62
N ALA A 350 -28.99 9.68 -39.23
CA ALA A 350 -27.83 9.11 -38.53
C ALA A 350 -27.10 10.15 -37.68
N ALA A 351 -26.93 11.39 -38.16
CA ALA A 351 -26.33 12.47 -37.38
C ALA A 351 -27.18 12.88 -36.17
N ALA A 352 -28.51 12.94 -36.33
CA ALA A 352 -29.43 13.21 -35.21
C ALA A 352 -29.46 12.06 -34.19
N LEU A 353 -29.44 10.81 -34.67
CA LEU A 353 -29.34 9.61 -33.83
C LEU A 353 -28.00 9.53 -33.09
N LEU A 354 -26.89 9.90 -33.73
CA LEU A 354 -25.57 10.00 -33.09
C LEU A 354 -25.53 11.11 -32.03
N LEU A 355 -26.13 12.28 -32.31
CA LEU A 355 -26.22 13.38 -31.35
C LEU A 355 -27.07 12.99 -30.12
N PHE A 356 -28.14 12.21 -30.33
CA PHE A 356 -28.98 11.67 -29.26
C PHE A 356 -28.32 10.50 -28.52
N ALA A 357 -27.51 9.67 -29.21
CA ALA A 357 -26.73 8.58 -28.63
C ALA A 357 -25.49 9.05 -27.86
N LEU A 358 -24.98 10.26 -28.14
CA LEU A 358 -23.91 10.93 -27.39
C LEU A 358 -24.44 11.59 -26.10
N LEU A 359 -25.74 11.84 -25.98
CA LEU A 359 -26.38 12.41 -24.79
C LEU A 359 -26.14 11.56 -23.52
N PRO A 360 -26.26 10.22 -23.53
CA PRO A 360 -25.91 9.39 -22.38
C PRO A 360 -24.40 9.26 -22.12
N MET A 361 -23.51 9.62 -23.06
CA MET A 361 -22.05 9.64 -22.78
C MET A 361 -21.64 10.81 -21.89
N LEU A 362 -22.45 11.88 -21.80
CA LEU A 362 -22.30 12.92 -20.78
C LEU A 362 -22.82 12.47 -19.40
N SER A 363 -23.56 11.37 -19.34
CA SER A 363 -24.07 10.74 -18.10
C SER A 363 -23.40 9.41 -17.76
N GLY A 364 -22.37 9.01 -18.53
CA GLY A 364 -21.69 7.72 -18.40
C GLY A 364 -20.87 7.53 -17.13
N CYS A 365 -20.81 8.53 -16.24
CA CYS A 365 -20.14 8.41 -14.94
C CYS A 365 -20.83 7.40 -14.00
N THR A 366 -22.12 7.16 -14.13
CA THR A 366 -22.86 6.46 -13.06
C THR A 366 -22.59 4.96 -12.96
N ARG A 367 -22.10 4.29 -14.01
CA ARG A 367 -21.93 2.82 -13.97
C ARG A 367 -20.56 2.34 -13.47
N ARG A 368 -19.55 3.20 -13.48
CA ARG A 368 -18.18 2.88 -13.04
C ARG A 368 -17.86 3.46 -11.65
N GLU A 369 -18.45 4.61 -11.30
CA GLU A 369 -18.37 5.18 -9.93
C GLU A 369 -18.99 4.26 -8.87
N LEU A 370 -20.07 3.55 -9.22
CA LEU A 370 -20.73 2.67 -8.24
C LEU A 370 -19.79 1.57 -7.74
N ASP A 371 -19.04 0.87 -8.62
CA ASP A 371 -18.19 -0.25 -8.19
C ASP A 371 -17.03 0.19 -7.29
N ASP A 372 -16.42 1.34 -7.57
CA ASP A 372 -15.36 1.94 -6.76
C ASP A 372 -15.86 2.41 -5.40
N ASP A 373 -17.12 2.86 -5.28
CA ASP A 373 -17.68 3.30 -3.99
C ASP A 373 -17.77 2.15 -2.95
N ALA A 374 -18.27 0.96 -3.31
CA ALA A 374 -18.41 -0.12 -2.33
C ALA A 374 -17.09 -0.81 -1.98
N LEU A 375 -16.19 -0.93 -2.96
CA LEU A 375 -14.84 -1.44 -2.70
C LEU A 375 -14.05 -0.43 -1.86
N GLY A 376 -14.17 0.86 -2.15
CA GLY A 376 -13.63 1.93 -1.32
C GLY A 376 -14.14 1.86 0.10
N LEU A 377 -15.46 1.80 0.31
CA LEU A 377 -16.07 1.65 1.65
C LEU A 377 -15.53 0.42 2.40
N TYR A 378 -15.35 -0.71 1.70
CA TYR A 378 -14.79 -1.93 2.28
C TYR A 378 -13.31 -1.74 2.68
N GLN A 379 -12.50 -1.15 1.82
CA GLN A 379 -11.06 -0.90 2.07
C GLN A 379 -10.82 0.15 3.16
N HIS A 380 -11.75 1.08 3.34
CA HIS A 380 -11.74 2.08 4.41
C HIS A 380 -12.26 1.53 5.76
N GLY A 381 -12.69 0.26 5.81
CA GLY A 381 -13.18 -0.37 7.03
C GLY A 381 -14.63 -0.02 7.41
N ASP A 382 -15.36 0.70 6.55
CA ASP A 382 -16.79 0.99 6.73
C ASP A 382 -17.62 -0.20 6.20
N PHE A 383 -17.48 -1.34 6.88
CA PHE A 383 -18.15 -2.58 6.52
C PHE A 383 -19.69 -2.48 6.49
N PRO A 384 -20.36 -1.74 7.40
CA PRO A 384 -21.82 -1.60 7.35
C PRO A 384 -22.31 -0.92 6.07
N ARG A 385 -21.66 0.15 5.62
CA ARG A 385 -22.04 0.83 4.36
C ARG A 385 -21.64 0.03 3.13
N ALA A 386 -20.45 -0.59 3.14
CA ALA A 386 -20.02 -1.49 2.07
C ALA A 386 -21.01 -2.65 1.90
N LEU A 387 -21.47 -3.23 3.00
CA LEU A 387 -22.44 -4.31 3.01
C LEU A 387 -23.78 -3.89 2.40
N ALA A 388 -24.29 -2.71 2.75
CA ALA A 388 -25.51 -2.17 2.17
C ALA A 388 -25.38 -1.98 0.65
N ALA A 389 -24.26 -1.44 0.19
CA ALA A 389 -23.99 -1.24 -1.23
C ALA A 389 -23.88 -2.56 -2.00
N TYR A 390 -23.16 -3.56 -1.45
CA TYR A 390 -23.06 -4.89 -2.05
C TYR A 390 -24.41 -5.64 -2.05
N ARG A 391 -25.23 -5.47 -1.01
CA ARG A 391 -26.57 -6.09 -0.92
C ARG A 391 -27.47 -5.66 -2.06
N GLU A 392 -27.52 -4.37 -2.37
CA GLU A 392 -28.34 -3.85 -3.47
C GLU A 392 -27.88 -4.38 -4.83
N ARG A 393 -26.57 -4.62 -5.02
CA ARG A 393 -26.04 -5.25 -6.24
C ARG A 393 -26.46 -6.70 -6.38
N VAL A 394 -26.42 -7.47 -5.29
CA VAL A 394 -26.86 -8.87 -5.31
C VAL A 394 -28.36 -8.94 -5.64
N LYS A 395 -29.18 -8.05 -5.06
CA LYS A 395 -30.63 -7.96 -5.37
C LYS A 395 -30.90 -7.60 -6.84
N ALA A 396 -30.09 -6.75 -7.45
CA ALA A 396 -30.24 -6.31 -8.84
C ALA A 396 -29.79 -7.35 -9.91
N GLY A 397 -29.62 -8.62 -9.53
CA GLY A 397 -29.12 -9.67 -10.42
C GLY A 397 -27.59 -9.72 -10.51
N GLY A 398 -26.91 -9.48 -9.38
CA GLY A 398 -25.46 -9.30 -9.30
C GLY A 398 -24.62 -10.46 -9.87
N THR A 399 -23.45 -10.09 -10.40
CA THR A 399 -22.46 -11.05 -10.94
C THR A 399 -21.90 -11.98 -9.85
N PRO A 400 -21.29 -13.13 -10.20
CA PRO A 400 -20.61 -13.98 -9.22
C PRO A 400 -19.58 -13.25 -8.35
N ARG A 401 -18.90 -12.26 -8.92
CA ARG A 401 -17.99 -11.36 -8.18
C ARG A 401 -18.73 -10.50 -7.16
N ALA A 402 -19.91 -9.96 -7.50
CA ALA A 402 -20.70 -9.17 -6.57
C ALA A 402 -21.20 -10.02 -5.38
N VAL A 403 -21.58 -11.28 -5.63
CA VAL A 403 -21.97 -12.25 -4.58
C VAL A 403 -20.78 -12.59 -3.68
N TYR A 404 -19.60 -12.79 -4.26
CA TYR A 404 -18.36 -13.00 -3.53
C TYR A 404 -17.98 -11.80 -2.65
N ASN A 405 -17.99 -10.58 -3.19
CA ASN A 405 -17.67 -9.36 -2.46
C ASN A 405 -18.68 -9.12 -1.32
N PHE A 406 -19.96 -9.39 -1.56
CA PHE A 406 -20.99 -9.36 -0.51
C PHE A 406 -20.70 -10.35 0.62
N GLY A 407 -20.34 -11.60 0.30
CA GLY A 407 -19.98 -12.61 1.30
C GLY A 407 -18.71 -12.24 2.09
N THR A 408 -17.75 -11.61 1.42
CA THR A 408 -16.51 -11.12 2.04
C THR A 408 -16.79 -9.93 2.97
N ALA A 409 -17.68 -9.02 2.59
CA ALA A 409 -18.15 -7.93 3.45
C ALA A 409 -18.91 -8.45 4.70
N LEU A 410 -19.73 -9.49 4.55
CA LEU A 410 -20.39 -10.15 5.68
C LEU A 410 -19.40 -10.81 6.64
N LEU A 411 -18.35 -11.45 6.11
CA LEU A 411 -17.29 -12.04 6.91
C LEU A 411 -16.51 -10.99 7.71
N ALA A 412 -16.29 -9.81 7.14
CA ALA A 412 -15.64 -8.69 7.82
C ALA A 412 -16.55 -8.04 8.88
N ALA A 413 -17.86 -8.04 8.65
CA ALA A 413 -18.88 -7.56 9.59
C ALA A 413 -19.32 -8.63 10.63
N ASP A 414 -18.52 -9.68 10.80
CA ASP A 414 -18.73 -10.79 11.76
C ASP A 414 -20.09 -11.50 11.66
N SER A 415 -20.68 -11.49 10.46
CA SER A 415 -21.98 -12.11 10.17
C SER A 415 -21.77 -13.48 9.54
N ALA A 416 -21.39 -14.47 10.36
CA ALA A 416 -20.93 -15.79 9.90
C ALA A 416 -21.94 -16.56 9.02
N GLU A 417 -23.17 -16.77 9.47
CA GLU A 417 -24.15 -17.57 8.70
C GLU A 417 -24.50 -16.93 7.33
N PRO A 418 -24.84 -15.63 7.23
CA PRO A 418 -25.04 -14.99 5.93
C PRO A 418 -23.79 -15.00 5.04
N ALA A 419 -22.59 -14.87 5.62
CA ALA A 419 -21.33 -14.92 4.89
C ALA A 419 -21.12 -16.30 4.25
N ARG A 420 -21.40 -17.37 5.00
CA ARG A 420 -21.33 -18.75 4.52
C ARG A 420 -22.19 -18.95 3.27
N ASP A 421 -23.47 -18.56 3.33
CA ASP A 421 -24.41 -18.70 2.21
C ASP A 421 -23.99 -17.93 0.95
N ALA A 422 -23.44 -16.73 1.12
CA ALA A 422 -22.94 -15.92 0.02
C ALA A 422 -21.67 -16.53 -0.60
N LEU A 423 -20.72 -16.99 0.23
CA LEU A 423 -19.47 -17.59 -0.22
C LEU A 423 -19.67 -18.97 -0.86
N ASP A 424 -20.60 -19.79 -0.36
CA ASP A 424 -20.91 -21.07 -0.99
C ASP A 424 -21.54 -20.90 -2.38
N ARG A 425 -22.41 -19.89 -2.55
CA ARG A 425 -22.92 -19.52 -3.89
C ARG A 425 -21.81 -19.02 -4.81
N ALA A 426 -20.90 -18.18 -4.30
CA ALA A 426 -19.76 -17.68 -5.06
C ALA A 426 -18.80 -18.81 -5.48
N ARG A 427 -18.59 -19.82 -4.63
CA ARG A 427 -17.75 -20.99 -4.93
C ARG A 427 -18.30 -21.86 -6.06
N GLN A 428 -19.61 -21.88 -6.25
CA GLN A 428 -20.25 -22.63 -7.34
C GLN A 428 -20.15 -21.91 -8.70
N ALA A 429 -19.62 -20.69 -8.74
CA ALA A 429 -19.49 -19.93 -9.96
C ALA A 429 -18.58 -20.63 -11.00
N PRO A 430 -18.87 -20.49 -12.31
CA PRO A 430 -18.02 -21.01 -13.38
C PRO A 430 -16.66 -20.32 -13.43
N ASP A 431 -16.56 -19.08 -12.94
CA ASP A 431 -15.32 -18.32 -12.84
C ASP A 431 -14.35 -18.98 -11.84
N THR A 432 -13.22 -19.47 -12.36
CA THR A 432 -12.18 -20.15 -11.58
C THR A 432 -11.55 -19.22 -10.56
N GLY A 433 -11.38 -17.94 -10.89
CA GLY A 433 -10.83 -16.93 -10.02
C GLY A 433 -11.70 -16.64 -8.80
N VAL A 434 -13.03 -16.57 -9.01
CA VAL A 434 -14.00 -16.29 -7.93
C VAL A 434 -14.11 -17.53 -7.04
N ARG A 435 -14.11 -18.72 -7.64
CA ARG A 435 -14.25 -19.99 -6.95
C ARG A 435 -13.19 -20.21 -5.88
N TRP A 436 -11.90 -20.09 -6.22
CA TRP A 436 -10.83 -20.35 -5.27
C TRP A 436 -10.76 -19.30 -4.15
N ARG A 437 -11.07 -18.05 -4.48
CA ARG A 437 -11.15 -16.96 -3.51
C ARG A 437 -12.31 -17.16 -2.53
N ALA A 438 -13.47 -17.59 -3.03
CA ALA A 438 -14.60 -17.97 -2.20
C ALA A 438 -14.28 -19.18 -1.29
N GLN A 439 -13.58 -20.19 -1.80
CA GLN A 439 -13.06 -21.32 -1.00
C GLN A 439 -12.14 -20.84 0.13
N PHE A 440 -11.25 -19.90 -0.18
CA PHE A 440 -10.34 -19.33 0.82
C PHE A 440 -11.10 -18.63 1.94
N ASN A 441 -12.04 -17.74 1.60
CA ASN A 441 -12.82 -16.99 2.60
C ASN A 441 -13.75 -17.89 3.41
N LEU A 442 -14.30 -18.94 2.79
CA LEU A 442 -15.10 -19.94 3.49
C LEU A 442 -14.22 -20.75 4.47
N GLY A 443 -13.00 -21.09 4.07
CA GLY A 443 -12.01 -21.72 4.96
C GLY A 443 -11.64 -20.83 6.15
N LEU A 444 -11.56 -19.51 5.93
CA LEU A 444 -11.29 -18.54 6.99
C LEU A 444 -12.45 -18.44 7.99
N LEU A 445 -13.68 -18.49 7.51
CA LEU A 445 -14.88 -18.53 8.35
C LEU A 445 -14.86 -19.74 9.29
N HIS A 446 -14.67 -20.93 8.74
CA HIS A 446 -14.59 -22.17 9.53
C HIS A 446 -13.41 -22.17 10.50
N LEU A 447 -12.25 -21.63 10.07
CA LEU A 447 -11.09 -21.49 10.94
C LEU A 447 -11.40 -20.61 12.16
N ARG A 448 -12.05 -19.45 11.97
CA ARG A 448 -12.44 -18.57 13.09
C ARG A 448 -13.34 -19.28 14.09
N ARG A 449 -14.40 -19.94 13.60
CA ARG A 449 -15.31 -20.72 14.45
C ARG A 449 -14.60 -21.85 15.21
N GLY A 450 -13.71 -22.57 14.55
CA GLY A 450 -12.92 -23.66 15.17
C GLY A 450 -11.89 -23.17 16.20
N LEU A 451 -11.45 -21.91 16.10
CA LEU A 451 -10.60 -21.27 17.10
C LEU A 451 -11.37 -20.78 18.32
N GLU A 452 -12.63 -20.37 18.14
CA GLU A 452 -13.51 -19.82 19.18
C GLU A 452 -14.25 -20.89 19.98
N THR A 453 -14.63 -21.99 19.32
CA THR A 453 -15.36 -23.11 19.94
C THR A 453 -14.42 -24.10 20.63
N LYS A 454 -14.93 -24.88 21.58
CA LYS A 454 -14.21 -25.97 22.27
C LYS A 454 -14.96 -27.29 22.08
N GLY A 455 -14.22 -28.40 22.11
CA GLY A 455 -14.78 -29.76 21.99
C GLY A 455 -15.01 -30.18 20.54
N ASP A 456 -15.98 -31.07 20.32
CA ASP A 456 -16.17 -31.74 19.03
C ASP A 456 -16.54 -30.77 17.89
N GLY A 457 -17.37 -29.76 18.17
CA GLY A 457 -17.73 -28.73 17.20
C GLY A 457 -16.54 -27.90 16.71
N ALA A 458 -15.51 -27.73 17.55
CA ALA A 458 -14.27 -27.06 17.14
C ALA A 458 -13.47 -27.92 16.16
N THR A 459 -13.48 -29.24 16.38
CA THR A 459 -12.76 -30.19 15.53
C THR A 459 -13.41 -30.27 14.14
N GLU A 460 -14.74 -30.27 14.07
CA GLU A 460 -15.49 -30.25 12.80
C GLU A 460 -15.21 -28.99 11.98
N ASP A 461 -15.25 -27.81 12.60
CA ASP A 461 -14.97 -26.54 11.93
C ASP A 461 -13.49 -26.46 11.47
N LEU A 462 -12.55 -26.95 12.27
CA LEU A 462 -11.13 -27.04 11.86
C LEU A 462 -10.92 -28.01 10.69
N ASP A 463 -11.65 -29.12 10.66
CA ASP A 463 -11.61 -30.08 9.54
C ASP A 463 -12.19 -29.51 8.25
N ALA A 464 -13.30 -28.77 8.34
CA ALA A 464 -13.86 -28.04 7.22
C ALA A 464 -12.88 -27.00 6.67
N ALA A 465 -12.20 -26.25 7.55
CA ALA A 465 -11.18 -25.29 7.16
C ALA A 465 -9.99 -25.97 6.44
N LEU A 466 -9.47 -27.08 6.98
CA LEU A 466 -8.38 -27.85 6.37
C LEU A 466 -8.75 -28.36 4.97
N ALA A 467 -9.97 -28.88 4.80
CA ALA A 467 -10.44 -29.36 3.50
C ALA A 467 -10.50 -28.22 2.45
N LEU A 468 -11.00 -27.04 2.84
CA LEU A 468 -11.10 -25.88 1.96
C LEU A 468 -9.73 -25.31 1.59
N TYR A 469 -8.83 -25.13 2.55
CA TYR A 469 -7.48 -24.66 2.26
C TYR A 469 -6.67 -25.66 1.44
N LYS A 470 -6.87 -26.96 1.64
CA LYS A 470 -6.27 -27.98 0.77
C LYS A 470 -6.73 -27.81 -0.68
N GLN A 471 -8.01 -27.55 -0.93
CA GLN A 471 -8.52 -27.28 -2.29
C GLN A 471 -7.89 -26.01 -2.88
N VAL A 472 -7.77 -24.94 -2.10
CA VAL A 472 -7.10 -23.70 -2.54
C VAL A 472 -5.64 -23.96 -2.90
N LEU A 473 -4.91 -24.70 -2.07
CA LEU A 473 -3.49 -25.00 -2.29
C LEU A 473 -3.23 -25.96 -3.46
N LEU A 474 -4.19 -26.84 -3.78
CA LEU A 474 -4.13 -27.66 -4.99
C LEU A 474 -4.24 -26.81 -6.26
N ALA A 475 -5.06 -25.76 -6.24
CA ALA A 475 -5.19 -24.83 -7.36
C ALA A 475 -4.09 -23.76 -7.38
N HIS A 476 -3.64 -23.30 -6.21
CA HIS A 476 -2.68 -22.21 -6.03
C HIS A 476 -1.59 -22.58 -5.00
N PRO A 477 -0.59 -23.41 -5.37
CA PRO A 477 0.44 -23.89 -4.44
C PRO A 477 1.38 -22.81 -3.89
N ALA A 478 1.40 -21.62 -4.49
CA ALA A 478 2.26 -20.50 -4.08
C ALA A 478 1.58 -19.55 -3.06
N ASP A 479 0.32 -19.78 -2.72
CA ASP A 479 -0.46 -18.90 -1.85
C ASP A 479 -0.01 -19.01 -0.38
N SER A 480 0.72 -18.01 0.11
CA SER A 480 1.29 -18.00 1.47
C SER A 480 0.22 -18.00 2.55
N ASP A 481 -0.87 -17.27 2.34
CA ASP A 481 -1.92 -17.10 3.35
C ASP A 481 -2.70 -18.40 3.52
N ALA A 482 -2.94 -19.13 2.42
CA ALA A 482 -3.62 -20.42 2.47
C ALA A 482 -2.75 -21.47 3.18
N LYS A 483 -1.42 -21.44 2.98
CA LYS A 483 -0.49 -22.31 3.72
C LYS A 483 -0.51 -22.00 5.20
N TRP A 484 -0.41 -20.72 5.55
CA TRP A 484 -0.42 -20.28 6.94
C TRP A 484 -1.71 -20.70 7.66
N ASN A 485 -2.86 -20.44 7.05
CA ASN A 485 -4.15 -20.78 7.64
C ASN A 485 -4.36 -22.30 7.72
N TYR A 486 -3.86 -23.07 6.75
CA TYR A 486 -3.86 -24.53 6.79
C TYR A 486 -3.00 -25.07 7.95
N GLU A 487 -1.79 -24.56 8.13
CA GLU A 487 -0.90 -24.94 9.23
C GLU A 487 -1.48 -24.56 10.59
N LEU A 488 -2.08 -23.38 10.70
CA LEU A 488 -2.75 -22.93 11.93
C LEU A 488 -3.92 -23.85 12.31
N ALA A 489 -4.77 -24.20 11.34
CA ALA A 489 -5.87 -25.13 11.56
C ALA A 489 -5.37 -26.51 12.03
N LEU A 490 -4.30 -27.00 11.40
CA LEU A 490 -3.68 -28.29 11.73
C LEU A 490 -3.11 -28.30 13.15
N HIS A 491 -2.41 -27.23 13.54
CA HIS A 491 -1.82 -27.10 14.86
C HIS A 491 -2.88 -27.03 15.96
N LYS A 492 -3.93 -26.22 15.75
CA LYS A 492 -5.03 -26.11 16.71
C LYS A 492 -5.75 -27.43 16.90
N LYS A 493 -6.02 -28.16 15.81
CA LYS A 493 -6.65 -29.47 15.87
C LYS A 493 -5.85 -30.45 16.72
N LYS A 494 -4.52 -30.49 16.53
CA LYS A 494 -3.61 -31.34 17.33
C LYS A 494 -3.63 -31.00 18.82
N GLN A 495 -3.68 -29.71 19.16
CA GLN A 495 -3.78 -29.28 20.55
C GLN A 495 -5.10 -29.71 21.20
N GLN A 496 -6.21 -29.66 20.45
CA GLN A 496 -7.53 -30.08 20.94
C GLN A 496 -7.63 -31.61 21.07
N SER A 497 -6.97 -32.37 20.20
CA SER A 497 -6.91 -33.84 20.29
C SER A 497 -5.90 -34.38 21.32
N GLY A 498 -4.96 -33.55 21.80
CA GLY A 498 -3.86 -33.97 22.69
C GLY A 498 -4.11 -33.76 24.19
N GLY A 499 -5.30 -33.31 24.59
CA GLY A 499 -5.63 -32.91 25.97
C GLY A 499 -6.21 -34.02 26.86
N GLY A 500 -5.76 -35.28 26.73
CA GLY A 500 -6.31 -36.40 27.49
C GLY A 500 -5.27 -37.41 27.97
N GLY A 501 -4.86 -37.29 29.24
CA GLY A 501 -4.37 -38.39 30.08
C GLY A 501 -2.86 -38.65 30.09
N GLY A 502 -2.24 -38.58 31.28
CA GLY A 502 -0.87 -39.06 31.44
C GLY A 502 -0.18 -38.79 32.78
N GLY A 503 -0.90 -38.85 33.90
CA GLY A 503 -0.31 -39.03 35.23
C GLY A 503 -0.50 -40.48 35.68
N GLY A 504 0.56 -41.10 36.18
CA GLY A 504 0.49 -42.39 36.90
C GLY A 504 1.22 -43.53 36.19
N GLY A 505 2.36 -43.91 36.75
CA GLY A 505 3.10 -45.10 36.36
C GLY A 505 2.42 -46.40 36.79
N GLY A 506 2.82 -47.49 36.14
CA GLY A 506 2.39 -48.84 36.49
C GLY A 506 2.70 -49.80 35.34
N GLY A 507 3.72 -50.64 35.53
CA GLY A 507 4.15 -51.62 34.54
C GLY A 507 3.11 -52.73 34.32
N GLY A 508 3.17 -53.34 33.14
CA GLY A 508 2.37 -54.51 32.79
C GLY A 508 2.76 -55.03 31.41
N GLN A 509 3.43 -56.18 31.39
CA GLN A 509 3.81 -56.92 30.19
C GLN A 509 2.58 -57.53 29.49
N GLY A 510 2.61 -57.61 28.16
CA GLY A 510 1.65 -58.38 27.37
C GLY A 510 1.94 -58.28 25.88
N ALA A 511 2.66 -59.27 25.33
CA ALA A 511 2.93 -59.40 23.91
C ALA A 511 1.69 -59.87 23.11
N PRO A 512 1.51 -59.46 21.84
CA PRO A 512 0.51 -60.04 20.94
C PRO A 512 1.08 -61.23 20.14
N PRO A 513 0.28 -62.26 19.80
CA PRO A 513 0.73 -63.32 18.91
C PRO A 513 0.60 -62.95 17.43
N GLN A 514 1.52 -63.55 16.67
CA GLN A 514 1.90 -63.33 15.28
C GLN A 514 0.99 -64.03 14.26
N ALA A 515 0.97 -63.51 13.03
CA ALA A 515 0.95 -64.32 11.81
C ALA A 515 1.75 -63.62 10.69
N GLN A 516 2.62 -64.39 10.03
CA GLN A 516 3.52 -64.05 8.90
C GLN A 516 3.24 -65.04 7.74
N PRO A 517 3.88 -64.94 6.54
CA PRO A 517 4.14 -63.79 5.66
C PRO A 517 3.94 -64.17 4.15
N GLN A 518 4.18 -63.23 3.20
CA GLN A 518 4.87 -63.42 1.89
C GLN A 518 4.58 -62.25 0.91
N PRO A 519 5.37 -62.02 -0.18
CA PRO A 519 6.78 -61.66 -0.22
C PRO A 519 7.02 -60.31 -0.96
N ARG A 520 8.15 -59.63 -0.70
CA ARG A 520 8.57 -58.39 -1.37
C ARG A 520 9.36 -58.67 -2.66
N PRO A 521 9.31 -57.81 -3.70
CA PRO A 521 10.45 -57.58 -4.57
C PRO A 521 11.34 -56.46 -4.01
N ALA A 522 12.63 -56.68 -4.07
CA ALA A 522 13.69 -55.81 -3.60
C ALA A 522 13.88 -54.56 -4.48
N GLY A 523 14.24 -53.44 -3.86
CA GLY A 523 14.66 -52.22 -4.54
C GLY A 523 14.05 -50.95 -3.95
N GLY A 524 14.34 -50.65 -2.68
CA GLY A 524 13.86 -49.44 -2.02
C GLY A 524 14.30 -49.42 -0.57
N LEU A 525 14.69 -48.24 -0.07
CA LEU A 525 15.07 -48.04 1.33
C LEU A 525 14.05 -48.72 2.25
N GLY A 526 14.51 -49.59 3.14
CA GLY A 526 13.62 -50.31 4.07
C GLY A 526 12.88 -49.32 4.97
N GLU A 527 11.60 -49.58 5.27
CA GLU A 527 10.72 -48.66 6.02
C GLU A 527 11.35 -48.06 7.28
N ARG A 528 12.11 -48.84 8.06
CA ARG A 528 12.81 -48.30 9.24
C ARG A 528 13.92 -47.32 8.90
N GLN A 529 14.62 -47.55 7.80
CA GLN A 529 15.69 -46.69 7.30
C GLN A 529 15.12 -45.45 6.60
N ALA A 530 13.96 -45.59 5.94
CA ALA A 530 13.17 -44.48 5.41
C ALA A 530 12.55 -43.65 6.55
N GLU A 531 12.07 -44.27 7.63
CA GLU A 531 11.60 -43.59 8.84
C GLU A 531 12.73 -42.92 9.60
N GLU A 532 13.92 -43.51 9.68
CA GLU A 532 15.09 -42.85 10.27
C GLU A 532 15.56 -41.67 9.43
N LEU A 533 15.58 -41.78 8.09
CA LEU A 533 15.89 -40.67 7.19
C LEU A 533 14.81 -39.60 7.17
N LEU A 534 13.52 -39.96 7.27
CA LEU A 534 12.41 -39.03 7.39
C LEU A 534 12.38 -38.36 8.76
N ASN A 535 12.76 -39.07 9.83
CA ASN A 535 12.88 -38.49 11.17
C ASN A 535 14.13 -37.61 11.30
N ALA A 536 15.23 -37.94 10.60
CA ALA A 536 16.40 -37.09 10.48
C ALA A 536 16.09 -35.84 9.64
N ALA A 537 15.44 -36.00 8.48
CA ALA A 537 14.99 -34.89 7.64
C ALA A 537 13.92 -34.03 8.33
N ALA A 538 13.03 -34.62 9.15
CA ALA A 538 12.06 -33.88 9.95
C ALA A 538 12.68 -33.18 11.15
N ARG A 539 13.84 -33.63 11.65
CA ARG A 539 14.63 -32.92 12.67
C ARG A 539 15.40 -31.76 12.03
N ASP A 540 16.01 -31.98 10.87
CA ASP A 540 16.67 -30.92 10.10
C ASP A 540 15.65 -29.88 9.59
N GLU A 541 14.44 -30.29 9.17
CA GLU A 541 13.35 -29.37 8.85
C GLU A 541 12.82 -28.65 10.08
N ARG A 542 12.77 -29.27 11.27
CA ARG A 542 12.40 -28.58 12.51
C ARG A 542 13.47 -27.63 13.00
N ASP A 543 14.75 -27.90 12.73
CA ASP A 543 15.85 -27.00 13.04
C ASP A 543 15.96 -25.86 12.03
N VAL A 544 15.64 -26.11 10.74
CA VAL A 544 15.52 -25.09 9.69
C VAL A 544 14.24 -24.27 9.85
N GLN A 545 13.11 -24.89 10.24
CA GLN A 545 11.86 -24.21 10.58
C GLN A 545 11.96 -23.51 11.94
N GLY A 546 12.72 -24.03 12.90
CA GLY A 546 13.01 -23.37 14.17
C GLY A 546 13.92 -22.15 13.97
N LYS A 547 14.85 -22.22 13.01
CA LYS A 547 15.64 -21.08 12.55
C LYS A 547 14.82 -20.08 11.69
N LYS A 548 13.83 -20.54 10.92
CA LYS A 548 12.89 -19.67 10.15
C LYS A 548 11.75 -19.08 10.99
N GLN A 549 11.24 -19.79 12.00
CA GLN A 549 10.22 -19.32 12.95
C GLN A 549 10.81 -18.31 13.94
N LYS A 550 12.12 -18.36 14.20
CA LYS A 550 12.86 -17.26 14.85
C LYS A 550 13.14 -16.07 13.92
N GLN A 551 12.77 -16.13 12.64
CA GLN A 551 13.12 -15.10 11.65
C GLN A 551 11.96 -14.54 10.82
N ASN A 552 10.72 -15.03 10.95
CA ASN A 552 9.54 -14.39 10.33
C ASN A 552 8.25 -15.01 10.91
N GLN A 553 7.59 -14.33 11.85
CA GLN A 553 6.15 -14.51 12.05
C GLN A 553 5.43 -13.36 11.34
N PRO A 554 4.76 -13.60 10.21
CA PRO A 554 3.90 -12.60 9.60
C PRO A 554 2.68 -12.34 10.50
N PRO A 555 2.13 -11.11 10.50
CA PRO A 555 0.84 -10.87 11.13
C PRO A 555 -0.24 -11.76 10.48
N PRO A 556 -1.30 -12.15 11.21
CA PRO A 556 -2.41 -12.90 10.63
C PRO A 556 -3.01 -12.11 9.46
N PRO A 557 -3.41 -12.79 8.37
CA PRO A 557 -3.87 -12.12 7.17
C PRO A 557 -5.11 -11.24 7.49
N PRO A 558 -5.20 -10.04 6.89
CA PRO A 558 -6.38 -9.19 7.04
C PRO A 558 -7.62 -9.94 6.53
N GLY A 559 -8.77 -9.63 7.11
CA GLY A 559 -10.02 -10.36 6.96
C GLY A 559 -10.43 -10.61 5.51
N GLY A 560 -10.28 -11.85 5.06
CA GLY A 560 -10.74 -12.32 3.76
C GLY A 560 -9.95 -11.74 2.57
N LYS A 561 -9.84 -12.52 1.50
CA LYS A 561 -9.40 -12.01 0.20
C LYS A 561 -10.51 -11.11 -0.34
N ASP A 562 -10.19 -9.99 -0.95
CA ASP A 562 -11.12 -9.25 -1.80
C ASP A 562 -10.77 -9.48 -3.28
N TRP A 563 -11.60 -8.96 -4.18
CA TRP A 563 -11.37 -9.02 -5.63
C TRP A 563 -10.95 -7.67 -6.18
#